data_AF-A0A6J1Q731-F1
#
_entry.id   AF-A0A6J1Q731-F1
#
_cell.length_a   1.000
_cell.length_b   1.000
_cell.length_c   1.000
_cell.angle_alpha   90.00
_cell.angle_beta   90.00
_cell.angle_gamma   90.00
#
_symmetry.space_group_name_H-M   'P 1'
#
loop_
_entity.id
_entity.type
_entity.pdbx_description
1 polymer ?
#
loop_
_entity_poly.entity_id
_entity_poly.type
_entity_poly.pdbx_seq_one_letter_code
_entity_poly.pdbx_strand_id
1 'polypeptide(L)'
;MNALVEATHITRCIGSAALTLAYIARGVADCFYLDIQLKPWDVAAGTLILREAGGTIIDTKGGVYNIMKPNTIAASNETLARKISKLVIDTDLKTQRKRLQRTSDAKQ
;
A
#
# COMPACT_ATOMS: atom_id res chain seq x y z
N MET A 1 9.71 -3.98 -1.48
CA MET A 1 10.06 -3.05 -0.39
C MET A 1 11.11 -2.03 -0.83
N ASN A 2 12.26 -2.43 -1.39
CA ASN A 2 13.34 -1.51 -1.77
C ASN A 2 12.90 -0.33 -2.66
N ALA A 3 12.04 -0.56 -3.66
CA ALA A 3 11.52 0.51 -4.50
C ALA A 3 10.76 1.60 -3.73
N LEU A 4 10.03 1.25 -2.68
CA LEU A 4 9.33 2.23 -1.83
C LEU A 4 10.29 2.99 -0.93
N VAL A 5 11.32 2.32 -0.43
CA VAL A 5 12.37 2.94 0.39
C VAL A 5 13.17 3.95 -0.43
N GLU A 6 13.46 3.66 -1.70
CA GLU A 6 14.13 4.59 -2.62
C GLU A 6 13.25 5.77 -3.04
N ALA A 7 11.94 5.55 -3.14
CA ALA A 7 10.98 6.58 -3.58
C ALA A 7 10.50 7.51 -2.45
N THR A 8 10.83 7.22 -1.19
CA THR A 8 10.39 7.99 -0.01
C THR A 8 11.59 8.48 0.77
N HIS A 9 11.43 9.59 1.49
CA HIS A 9 12.51 10.08 2.36
C HIS A 9 12.78 9.10 3.51
N ILE A 10 11.71 8.59 4.13
CA ILE A 10 11.76 7.81 5.35
C ILE A 10 10.58 6.84 5.38
N THR A 11 10.84 5.58 5.75
CA THR A 11 9.81 4.59 6.04
C THR A 11 9.63 4.37 7.54
N ARG A 12 8.40 4.09 7.98
CA ARG A 12 8.03 3.82 9.38
C ARG A 12 7.17 2.56 9.48
N CYS A 13 7.32 1.81 10.56
CA CYS A 13 6.47 0.68 10.93
C CYS A 13 5.85 0.95 12.30
N ILE A 14 4.58 1.32 12.35
CA ILE A 14 3.88 1.74 13.58
C ILE A 14 3.27 0.54 14.32
N GLY A 15 3.02 -0.58 13.63
CA GLY A 15 2.45 -1.80 14.21
C GLY A 15 0.92 -1.80 14.32
N SER A 16 0.24 -0.72 13.91
CA SER A 16 -1.24 -0.66 13.83
C SER A 16 -1.67 0.05 12.54
N ALA A 17 -2.51 -0.63 11.75
CA ALA A 17 -3.01 -0.07 10.50
C ALA A 17 -3.99 1.09 10.75
N ALA A 18 -4.96 0.91 11.64
CA ALA A 18 -5.88 1.97 12.03
C ALA A 18 -5.16 3.24 12.51
N LEU A 19 -4.12 3.09 13.34
CA LEU A 19 -3.34 4.22 13.83
C LEU A 19 -2.55 4.90 12.69
N THR A 20 -2.00 4.11 11.78
CA THR A 20 -1.27 4.65 10.62
C THR A 20 -2.20 5.45 9.71
N LEU A 21 -3.42 4.95 9.46
CA LEU A 21 -4.43 5.68 8.69
C LEU A 21 -4.82 7.00 9.36
N ALA A 22 -4.97 7.01 10.69
CA ALA A 22 -5.23 8.24 11.44
C ALA A 22 -4.06 9.24 11.37
N TYR A 23 -2.81 8.77 11.35
CA TYR A 23 -1.65 9.64 11.15
C TYR A 23 -1.61 10.28 9.76
N ILE A 24 -2.03 9.54 8.73
CA ILE A 24 -2.16 10.11 7.37
C ILE A 24 -3.28 11.15 7.34
N ALA A 25 -4.42 10.85 7.95
CA ALA A 25 -5.54 11.80 8.07
C ALA A 25 -5.12 13.10 8.77
N ARG A 26 -4.22 13.01 9.77
CA ARG A 26 -3.64 14.16 10.48
C ARG A 26 -2.54 14.90 9.68
N GLY A 27 -2.02 14.31 8.60
CA GLY A 27 -0.89 14.88 7.84
C GLY A 27 0.48 14.63 8.45
N VAL A 28 0.61 13.66 9.36
CA VAL A 28 1.90 13.26 9.97
C VAL A 28 2.68 12.30 9.06
N ALA A 29 1.97 11.52 8.24
CA ALA A 29 2.55 10.60 7.27
C ALA A 29 1.86 10.79 5.90
N ASP A 30 2.61 10.60 4.82
CA ASP A 30 2.07 10.84 3.47
C ASP A 30 1.30 9.63 2.92
N CYS A 31 1.77 8.42 3.21
CA CYS A 31 1.22 7.19 2.66
C CYS A 31 1.45 5.94 3.51
N PHE A 32 0.59 4.95 3.30
CA PHE A 32 0.64 3.62 3.90
C PHE A 32 0.36 2.57 2.82
N TYR A 33 1.16 1.51 2.84
CA TYR A 33 1.01 0.35 1.96
C TYR A 33 1.16 -0.91 2.78
N LEU A 34 0.17 -1.80 2.70
CA LEU A 34 0.28 -3.15 3.24
C LEU A 34 -0.62 -4.12 2.45
N ASP A 35 0.02 -5.15 1.90
CA ASP A 35 -0.61 -6.11 0.97
C ASP A 35 -0.94 -7.47 1.64
N ILE A 36 -0.52 -7.69 2.89
CA ILE A 36 -0.65 -8.99 3.55
C ILE A 36 -1.21 -8.83 4.96
N GLN A 37 -2.12 -9.76 5.32
CA GLN A 37 -2.63 -10.03 6.68
C GLN A 37 -3.59 -9.02 7.32
N LEU A 38 -3.96 -7.92 6.66
CA LEU A 38 -4.99 -7.04 7.19
C LEU A 38 -6.35 -7.73 7.24
N LYS A 39 -7.08 -7.49 8.32
CA LYS A 39 -8.48 -7.88 8.46
C LYS A 39 -9.38 -6.65 8.35
N PRO A 40 -10.67 -6.82 7.98
CA PRO A 40 -11.58 -5.69 7.81
C PRO A 40 -11.65 -4.77 9.03
N TRP A 41 -11.59 -5.34 10.24
CA TRP A 41 -11.62 -4.58 11.49
C TRP A 41 -10.36 -3.75 11.76
N ASP A 42 -9.21 -4.13 11.20
CA ASP A 42 -7.95 -3.38 11.38
C ASP A 42 -7.94 -2.05 10.63
N VAL A 43 -8.79 -1.92 9.61
CA VAL A 43 -8.82 -0.79 8.67
C VAL A 43 -10.14 -0.05 8.62
N ALA A 44 -11.25 -0.66 9.07
CA ALA A 44 -12.60 -0.08 8.95
C ALA A 44 -12.69 1.34 9.53
N ALA A 45 -12.28 1.51 10.79
CA ALA A 45 -12.32 2.82 11.46
C ALA A 45 -11.36 3.82 10.80
N GLY A 46 -10.12 3.40 10.53
CA GLY A 46 -9.12 4.27 9.90
C GLY A 46 -9.50 4.70 8.49
N THR A 47 -10.20 3.85 7.74
CA THR A 47 -10.70 4.16 6.39
C THR A 47 -11.71 5.30 6.42
N LEU A 48 -12.65 5.27 7.37
CA LEU A 48 -13.64 6.32 7.52
C LEU A 48 -12.95 7.65 7.88
N ILE A 49 -12.08 7.63 8.91
CA ILE A 49 -11.32 8.81 9.34
C ILE A 49 -10.52 9.42 8.19
N LEU A 50 -9.80 8.60 7.43
CA LEU A 50 -8.99 9.06 6.31
C LEU A 50 -9.84 9.70 5.21
N ARG A 51 -10.97 9.10 4.87
CA ARG A 51 -11.87 9.62 3.83
C ARG A 51 -12.47 10.96 4.23
N GLU A 52 -12.92 11.11 5.48
CA GLU A 52 -13.45 12.38 6.00
C GLU A 52 -12.38 13.48 6.04
N ALA A 53 -11.11 13.11 6.26
CA ALA A 53 -9.98 14.03 6.16
C ALA A 53 -9.60 14.41 4.71
N GLY A 54 -10.29 13.88 3.69
CA GLY A 54 -9.99 14.10 2.28
C GLY A 54 -8.86 13.21 1.72
N GLY A 55 -8.39 12.25 2.51
CA GLY A 55 -7.40 11.27 2.07
C GLY A 55 -7.99 10.23 1.13
N THR A 56 -7.12 9.56 0.37
CA THR A 56 -7.50 8.56 -0.62
C THR A 56 -7.06 7.16 -0.20
N ILE A 57 -7.93 6.18 -0.41
CA ILE A 57 -7.66 4.77 -0.17
C ILE A 57 -8.08 3.94 -1.39
N ILE A 58 -7.18 3.08 -1.87
CA ILE A 58 -7.36 2.26 -3.07
C ILE A 58 -6.82 0.84 -2.84
N ASP A 59 -7.20 -0.09 -3.70
CA ASP A 59 -6.60 -1.43 -3.74
C ASP A 59 -5.12 -1.33 -4.15
N THR A 60 -4.26 -2.25 -3.71
CA THR A 60 -2.86 -2.34 -4.15
C THR A 60 -2.73 -2.41 -5.68
N LYS A 61 -3.72 -3.00 -6.35
CA LYS A 61 -3.82 -3.08 -7.82
C LYS A 61 -4.39 -1.83 -8.49
N GLY A 62 -4.67 -0.77 -7.74
CA GLY A 62 -5.21 0.50 -8.23
C GLY A 62 -6.71 0.48 -8.49
N GLY A 63 -7.40 -0.60 -8.10
CA GLY A 63 -8.85 -0.74 -8.19
C GLY A 63 -9.60 -0.07 -7.04
N VAL A 64 -10.92 -0.21 -7.06
CA VAL A 64 -11.80 0.26 -5.99
C VAL A 64 -11.47 -0.46 -4.69
N TYR A 65 -11.29 0.31 -3.62
CA TYR A 65 -10.98 -0.24 -2.31
C TYR A 65 -12.13 -1.10 -1.75
N ASN A 66 -11.80 -2.33 -1.34
CA ASN A 66 -12.74 -3.24 -0.70
C ASN A 66 -12.29 -3.58 0.73
N ILE A 67 -13.03 -3.10 1.73
CA ILE A 67 -12.75 -3.34 3.15
C ILE A 67 -12.73 -4.84 3.49
N MET A 68 -13.53 -5.67 2.81
CA MET A 68 -13.61 -7.11 3.07
C MET A 68 -12.36 -7.87 2.60
N LYS A 69 -11.57 -7.28 1.69
CA LYS A 69 -10.31 -7.81 1.17
C LYS A 69 -9.28 -6.68 1.18
N PRO A 70 -8.74 -6.32 2.37
CA PRO A 70 -8.04 -5.06 2.58
C PRO A 70 -6.60 -5.08 2.02
N ASN A 71 -6.47 -5.15 0.71
CA ASN A 71 -5.23 -4.87 -0.01
C ASN A 71 -5.07 -3.35 -0.03
N THR A 72 -4.41 -2.79 0.99
CA THR A 72 -4.61 -1.37 1.31
C THR A 72 -3.43 -0.51 0.84
N ILE A 73 -3.73 0.45 -0.03
CA ILE A 73 -2.92 1.67 -0.23
C ILE A 73 -3.73 2.85 0.27
N ALA A 74 -3.18 3.59 1.22
CA ALA A 74 -3.75 4.84 1.72
C ALA A 74 -2.74 5.98 1.53
N ALA A 75 -3.22 7.17 1.19
CA ALA A 75 -2.39 8.36 1.05
C ALA A 75 -3.18 9.64 1.35
N SER A 76 -2.45 10.73 1.61
CA SER A 76 -3.03 12.06 1.85
C SER A 76 -3.78 12.63 0.64
N ASN A 77 -3.47 12.17 -0.58
CA ASN A 77 -4.17 12.57 -1.80
C ASN A 77 -4.18 11.44 -2.86
N GLU A 78 -5.06 11.60 -3.86
CA GLU A 78 -5.26 10.60 -4.90
C GLU A 78 -4.04 10.42 -5.81
N THR A 79 -3.37 11.51 -6.17
CA THR A 79 -2.18 11.48 -7.03
C THR A 79 -1.08 10.63 -6.43
N LEU A 80 -0.84 10.75 -5.13
CA LEU A 80 0.15 9.98 -4.39
C LEU A 80 -0.27 8.51 -4.29
N ALA A 81 -1.54 8.23 -3.96
CA ALA A 81 -2.05 6.86 -3.91
C ALA A 81 -1.82 6.12 -5.24
N ARG A 82 -2.15 6.76 -6.37
CA ARG A 82 -1.95 6.20 -7.72
C ARG A 82 -0.47 6.00 -8.06
N LYS A 83 0.39 6.96 -7.69
CA LYS A 83 1.84 6.86 -7.91
C LYS A 83 2.43 5.66 -7.17
N ILE A 84 2.01 5.43 -5.93
CA ILE A 84 2.45 4.30 -5.12
C ILE A 84 1.93 2.98 -5.70
N SER A 85 0.64 2.91 -6.07
CA SER A 85 0.07 1.72 -6.70
C SER A 85 0.83 1.32 -7.97
N LYS A 86 1.14 2.28 -8.84
CA LYS A 86 1.95 2.04 -10.04
C LYS A 86 3.34 1.46 -9.69
N LEU A 87 4.02 2.06 -8.72
CA LEU A 87 5.34 1.61 -8.27
C LEU A 87 5.31 0.18 -7.70
N VAL A 88 4.26 -0.14 -6.94
CA VAL A 88 4.04 -1.48 -6.39
C VAL A 88 3.84 -2.49 -7.52
N ILE A 89 2.94 -2.20 -8.47
CA ILE A 89 2.64 -3.09 -9.61
C ILE A 89 3.90 -3.34 -10.46
N ASP A 90 4.64 -2.28 -10.81
CA ASP A 90 5.87 -2.40 -11.60
C ASP A 90 6.92 -3.26 -10.89
N THR A 91 7.00 -3.15 -9.56
CA THR A 91 7.94 -3.93 -8.74
C THR A 91 7.51 -5.39 -8.63
N ASP A 92 6.21 -5.66 -8.48
CA ASP A 92 5.70 -7.04 -8.44
C ASP A 92 5.96 -7.74 -9.78
N LEU A 93 5.64 -7.10 -10.90
CA LEU A 93 5.93 -7.63 -12.24
C LEU A 93 7.42 -7.96 -12.46
N LYS A 94 8.32 -7.07 -12.04
CA LYS A 94 9.78 -7.33 -12.10
C LYS A 94 10.17 -8.52 -11.23
N THR A 95 9.57 -8.66 -10.06
CA THR A 95 9.83 -9.76 -9.12
C THR A 95 9.35 -11.09 -9.68
N GLN A 96 8.14 -11.14 -10.25
CA GLN A 96 7.58 -12.32 -10.92
C GLN A 96 8.45 -12.77 -12.10
N ARG A 97 8.90 -11.83 -12.95
CA ARG A 97 9.80 -12.13 -14.09
C ARG A 97 11.12 -12.79 -13.64
N LYS A 98 11.76 -12.23 -12.60
CA LYS A 98 12.99 -12.82 -12.04
C LYS A 98 12.78 -14.22 -11.46
N ARG A 99 11.61 -14.47 -10.83
CA ARG A 99 11.27 -15.80 -10.32
C ARG A 99 11.08 -16.81 -11.45
N LEU A 100 10.39 -16.44 -12.51
CA LEU A 100 10.15 -17.29 -13.68
C LEU A 100 11.46 -17.68 -14.39
N GLN A 101 12.38 -16.73 -14.57
CA GLN A 101 13.71 -16.99 -15.14
C GLN A 101 14.49 -18.00 -14.30
N ARG A 102 14.54 -17.82 -12.97
CA ARG A 102 15.21 -18.78 -12.06
C ARG A 102 14.62 -20.19 -12.11
N THR A 103 13.31 -20.33 -12.28
CA THR A 103 12.67 -21.66 -12.39
C THR A 103 12.93 -22.34 -13.73
N SER A 104 13.17 -21.57 -14.80
CA SER A 104 13.59 -22.09 -16.10
C SER A 104 15.05 -22.54 -16.06
N ASP A 105 15.93 -21.74 -15.46
CA ASP A 105 17.36 -22.05 -15.32
C ASP A 105 17.62 -23.26 -14.41
N ALA A 106 16.74 -23.54 -13.44
CA ALA A 106 16.85 -24.68 -12.52
C ALA A 106 16.33 -26.00 -13.09
N LYS A 107 15.65 -25.99 -14.25
CA LYS A 107 15.12 -27.18 -14.93
C LYS A 107 16.03 -27.67 -16.07
N GLN A 108 17.13 -26.96 -16.32
CA GLN A 108 18.08 -27.19 -17.41
C GLN A 108 19.42 -27.64 -16.82
#